data_AF-A0A348Y8T3-F1
#
_entry.id   AF-A0A348Y8T3-F1
#
_cell.length_a   1.000
_cell.length_b   1.000
_cell.length_c   1.000
_cell.angle_alpha   90.00
_cell.angle_beta   90.00
_cell.angle_gamma   90.00
#
_symmetry.space_group_name_H-M   'P 1'
#
loop_
_entity.id
_entity.type
_entity.pdbx_description
1 polymer ?
#
loop_
_entity_poly.entity_id
_entity_poly.type
_entity_poly.pdbx_seq_one_letter_code
_entity_poly.pdbx_strand_id
1 'polypeptide(L)' 'SIFIDPKSLVYLDGLLMDYEKEGLNEGFKFSNPNQKGECGCGESFTV' A
#
# COMPACT_ATOMS: atom_id res chain seq x y z
N SER A 1 -3.76 -18.60 -1.12
CA SER A 1 -3.16 -18.38 0.22
C SER A 1 -2.35 -17.10 0.17
N ILE A 2 -2.37 -16.31 1.24
CA ILE A 2 -1.61 -15.06 1.35
C ILE A 2 -0.34 -15.36 2.13
N PHE A 3 0.81 -14.91 1.63
CA PHE A 3 2.11 -15.12 2.25
C PHE A 3 2.72 -13.76 2.57
N ILE A 4 3.19 -13.62 3.81
CA ILE A 4 3.78 -12.39 4.33
C ILE A 4 5.06 -12.78 5.05
N ASP A 5 6.15 -12.06 4.78
CA ASP A 5 7.37 -12.18 5.57
C ASP A 5 7.12 -11.64 7.00
N PRO A 6 7.47 -12.37 8.06
CA PRO A 6 7.19 -11.95 9.43
C PRO A 6 7.77 -10.58 9.81
N LYS A 7 8.91 -10.17 9.23
CA LYS A 7 9.51 -8.84 9.47
C LYS A 7 8.71 -7.74 8.78
N SER A 8 8.07 -8.04 7.66
CA SER A 8 7.20 -7.09 6.95
C SER A 8 5.86 -6.85 7.65
N LEU A 9 5.44 -7.77 8.54
CA LEU A 9 4.13 -7.69 9.19
C LEU A 9 3.90 -6.38 9.95
N VAL A 10 4.93 -5.83 10.61
CA VAL A 10 4.83 -4.56 11.35
C VAL A 10 4.49 -3.34 10.48
N TYR A 11 4.76 -3.42 9.16
CA TYR A 11 4.46 -2.35 8.20
C TYR A 11 3.13 -2.55 7.48
N LEU A 12 2.68 -3.81 7.42
CA LEU A 12 1.48 -4.23 6.69
C LEU A 12 0.28 -4.43 7.63
N ASP A 13 0.49 -4.44 8.94
CA ASP A 13 -0.58 -4.60 9.92
C ASP A 13 -1.58 -3.44 9.82
N GLY A 14 -2.85 -3.79 9.59
CA GLY A 14 -3.93 -2.85 9.30
C GLY A 14 -3.98 -2.30 7.87
N LEU A 15 -3.05 -2.64 6.98
CA LEU A 15 -3.09 -2.23 5.58
C LEU A 15 -4.28 -2.86 4.85
N LEU A 16 -5.06 -2.03 4.18
CA LEU A 16 -6.13 -2.44 3.27
C LEU A 16 -5.60 -2.42 1.84
N MET A 17 -5.74 -3.53 1.13
CA MET A 17 -5.39 -3.64 -0.28
C MET A 17 -6.66 -3.93 -1.06
N ASP A 18 -6.98 -3.07 -2.03
CA ASP A 18 -8.10 -3.25 -2.94
C ASP A 18 -7.60 -3.25 -4.39
N TYR A 19 -8.36 -3.86 -5.28
CA TYR A 19 -8.08 -3.81 -6.72
C TYR A 19 -9.11 -2.91 -7.38
N GLU A 20 -8.67 -1.75 -7.86
CA GLU A 20 -9.53 -0.77 -8.50
C GLU A 20 -9.29 -0.77 -10.01
N LYS A 21 -10.37 -0.55 -10.76
CA LYS A 21 -10.34 -0.33 -12.20
C LYS A 21 -11.07 0.96 -12.52
N GLU A 22 -10.29 1.99 -12.85
CA GLU A 22 -10.78 3.31 -13.25
C GLU A 22 -10.42 3.58 -14.71
N GLY A 23 -11.39 3.32 -15.59
CA GLY A 23 -11.23 3.50 -17.04
C GLY A 23 -10.19 2.56 -17.64
N LEU A 24 -9.08 3.13 -18.14
CA LEU A 24 -7.94 2.38 -18.68
C LEU A 24 -6.91 1.99 -17.61
N ASN A 25 -6.99 2.57 -16.41
CA ASN A 25 -6.09 2.28 -15.32
C ASN A 25 -6.66 1.16 -14.45
N GLU A 26 -5.84 0.17 -14.16
CA GLU A 26 -6.18 -0.91 -13.25
C GLU A 26 -4.97 -1.22 -12.38
N GLY A 27 -5.20 -1.45 -11.09
CA GLY A 27 -4.10 -1.63 -10.16
C GLY A 27 -4.53 -1.90 -8.73
N PHE A 28 -3.55 -2.30 -7.93
CA PHE A 28 -3.75 -2.42 -6.49
C PHE A 28 -3.59 -1.08 -5.82
N LYS A 29 -4.58 -0.74 -5.00
CA LYS A 29 -4.57 0.42 -4.12
C LYS A 29 -4.29 -0.04 -2.71
N PHE A 30 -3.32 0.60 -2.09
CA PHE A 30 -2.91 0.31 -0.72
C PHE A 30 -3.33 1.49 0.16
N SER A 31 -4.17 1.24 1.15
CA SER A 31 -4.63 2.24 2.11
C SER A 31 -4.26 1.78 3.52
N ASN A 32 -3.39 2.52 4.19
CA ASN A 32 -3.05 2.25 5.58
C ASN A 32 -3.82 3.22 6.49
N PRO A 33 -4.77 2.75 7.33
CA PRO A 33 -5.53 3.62 8.23
C PRO A 33 -4.66 4.27 9.32
N ASN A 34 -3.44 3.76 9.55
CA ASN A 34 -2.45 4.37 10.44
C ASN A 34 -1.56 5.43 9.75
N GLN A 35 -1.67 5.58 8.42
CA GLN A 35 -0.87 6.54 7.65
C GLN A 35 -1.44 7.95 7.77
N LYS A 36 -0.66 8.86 8.38
CA LYS A 36 -1.02 10.28 8.54
C LYS A 36 -0.63 11.17 7.36
N GLY A 37 -0.05 10.61 6.31
CA GLY A 37 0.36 11.34 5.12
C GLY A 37 0.74 10.41 3.99
N GLU A 38 0.03 10.51 2.88
CA GLU A 38 0.43 9.97 1.59
C GLU A 38 1.24 11.08 0.91
N CYS A 39 2.56 10.89 0.76
CA CYS A 39 3.38 11.85 0.03
C CYS A 39 3.12 11.65 -1.46
N GLY A 40 2.10 12.34 -1.99
CA GLY A 40 1.63 12.26 -3.38
C GLY A 40 2.57 12.88 -4.42
N CYS A 41 3.89 12.85 -4.22
CA CYS A 41 4.85 13.43 -5.18
C CYS A 41 5.52 12.41 -6.11
N GLY A 42 5.19 11.12 -6.04
CA GLY A 42 5.67 10.14 -7.03
C GLY A 42 7.16 9.79 -6.97
N GLU A 43 7.89 10.26 -5.94
CA GLU A 43 9.30 9.91 -5.73
C GLU A 43 9.49 9.42 -4.28
N SER A 44 9.51 8.10 -4.11
CA SER A 44 10.09 7.40 -2.95
C SER A 44 11.31 6.67 -3.52
N PHE A 45 12.54 6.74 -3.01
CA PHE A 45 13.06 6.67 -1.64
C PHE A 45 14.45 7.34 -1.58
N THR A 46 15.05 7.44 -0.37
CA THR A 46 16.50 7.39 0.01
C THR A 46 16.67 8.36 1.21
N VAL A 47 17.04 8.02 2.46
CA VAL A 47 17.69 6.89 3.16
C VAL A 47 16.95 6.66 4.48
#